data_AF-A0A1B6CAX0-F1
#
_entry.id   AF-A0A1B6CAX0-F1
#
_cell.length_a   1.000
_cell.length_b   1.000
_cell.length_c   1.000
_cell.angle_alpha   90.00
_cell.angle_beta   90.00
_cell.angle_gamma   90.00
#
_symmetry.space_group_name_H-M   'P 1'
#
loop_
_entity.id
_entity.type
_entity.pdbx_description
1 polymer ?
#
loop_
_entity_poly.entity_id
_entity_poly.type
_entity_poly.pdbx_seq_one_letter_code
_entity_poly.pdbx_strand_id
1 'polypeptide(L)'
;GALLVYDICNHSSFEHIPLWMMEAKRHIEPRRPAFALVGCKLDLVKSGAVREVTEEEVKAFAEQHDLYHIETSARTGLNVEEAFSAVTQEVYNRITSGEYRVEDGWDGIKTGFTRPGALDFNLVEAEPAKSSCC
;
A
#
# COMPACT_ATOMS: atom_id res chain seq x y z
N GLY A 1 -2.28 -5.97 -2.50
CA GLY A 1 -2.93 -4.76 -1.95
C GLY A 1 -2.57 -3.56 -2.80
N ALA A 2 -3.17 -2.41 -2.55
CA ALA A 2 -2.88 -1.15 -3.22
C ALA A 2 -2.91 0.02 -2.23
N LEU A 3 -2.02 0.98 -2.40
CA LEU A 3 -2.01 2.24 -1.65
C LEU A 3 -2.65 3.32 -2.50
N LEU A 4 -3.66 3.99 -1.97
CA LEU A 4 -4.30 5.16 -2.56
C LEU A 4 -3.64 6.40 -1.97
N VAL A 5 -2.73 7.02 -2.73
CA VAL A 5 -1.87 8.10 -2.21
C VAL A 5 -2.35 9.45 -2.71
N TYR A 6 -2.59 10.40 -1.81
CA TYR A 6 -2.83 11.81 -2.13
C TYR A 6 -1.82 12.70 -1.41
N ASP A 7 -1.70 13.95 -1.85
CA ASP A 7 -0.87 14.97 -1.22
C ASP A 7 -1.71 15.84 -0.29
N ILE A 8 -1.31 15.94 0.99
CA ILE A 8 -2.03 16.67 2.04
C ILE A 8 -2.13 18.18 1.72
N CYS A 9 -1.18 18.70 0.95
CA CYS A 9 -1.12 20.10 0.51
C CYS A 9 -1.72 20.33 -0.90
N ASN A 10 -2.45 19.36 -1.46
CA ASN A 10 -3.07 19.51 -2.78
C ASN A 10 -4.43 18.82 -2.81
N HIS A 11 -5.50 19.59 -2.67
CA HIS A 11 -6.87 19.05 -2.63
C HIS A 11 -7.25 18.31 -3.91
N SER A 12 -6.81 18.79 -5.09
CA SER A 12 -7.12 18.13 -6.36
C SER A 12 -6.58 16.69 -6.40
N SER A 13 -5.47 16.39 -5.72
CA SER A 13 -4.97 15.01 -5.64
C SER A 13 -5.91 14.08 -4.86
N PHE A 14 -6.62 14.61 -3.85
CA PHE A 14 -7.59 13.85 -3.06
C PHE A 14 -8.89 13.59 -3.84
N GLU A 15 -9.34 14.55 -4.66
CA GLU A 15 -10.53 14.40 -5.52
C GLU A 15 -10.43 13.23 -6.52
N HIS A 16 -9.21 12.81 -6.89
CA HIS A 16 -8.99 11.68 -7.80
C HIS A 16 -9.02 10.31 -7.11
N ILE A 17 -8.96 10.25 -5.78
CA ILE A 17 -8.93 8.99 -5.01
C ILE A 17 -10.12 8.07 -5.34
N PRO A 18 -11.37 8.55 -5.42
CA PRO A 18 -12.52 7.70 -5.77
C PRO A 18 -12.38 7.06 -7.15
N LEU A 19 -11.83 7.79 -8.13
CA LEU A 19 -11.59 7.30 -9.47
C LEU A 19 -10.52 6.21 -9.47
N TRP A 20 -9.36 6.46 -8.86
CA TRP A 20 -8.28 5.46 -8.78
C TRP A 20 -8.71 4.20 -8.02
N MET A 21 -9.50 4.36 -6.96
CA MET A 21 -10.08 3.24 -6.24
C MET A 21 -11.03 2.41 -7.12
N MET A 22 -11.87 3.06 -7.93
CA MET A 22 -12.75 2.38 -8.89
C MET A 22 -11.94 1.64 -9.97
N GLU A 23 -10.94 2.29 -10.55
CA GLU A 23 -10.08 1.70 -11.57
C GLU A 23 -9.34 0.47 -11.02
N ALA A 24 -8.77 0.57 -9.82
CA ALA A 24 -8.09 -0.53 -9.17
C ALA A 24 -9.04 -1.71 -8.89
N LYS A 25 -10.26 -1.45 -8.41
CA LYS A 25 -11.27 -2.50 -8.22
C LYS A 25 -11.56 -3.24 -9.52
N ARG A 26 -11.80 -2.51 -10.61
CA ARG A 26 -12.16 -3.08 -11.92
C ARG A 26 -11.08 -4.02 -12.48
N HIS A 27 -9.80 -3.71 -12.27
CA HIS A 27 -8.70 -4.52 -12.82
C HIS A 27 -8.32 -5.73 -11.94
N ILE A 28 -8.79 -5.77 -10.70
CA ILE A 28 -8.45 -6.84 -9.73
C ILE A 28 -9.62 -7.85 -9.59
N GLU A 29 -10.78 -7.56 -10.20
CA GLU A 29 -11.89 -8.50 -10.32
C GLU A 29 -11.44 -9.89 -10.84
N PRO A 30 -11.98 -10.99 -10.28
CA PRO A 30 -13.08 -11.07 -9.31
C PRO A 30 -12.69 -10.85 -7.84
N ARG A 31 -11.40 -10.57 -7.55
CA ARG A 31 -10.91 -10.42 -6.18
C ARG A 31 -11.13 -9.00 -5.66
N ARG A 32 -11.39 -8.87 -4.36
CA ARG A 32 -11.47 -7.55 -3.71
C ARG A 32 -10.07 -7.08 -3.33
N PRO A 33 -9.58 -5.91 -3.76
CA PRO A 33 -8.27 -5.43 -3.32
C PRO A 33 -8.28 -5.07 -1.84
N ALA A 34 -7.14 -5.24 -1.17
CA ALA A 34 -6.86 -4.59 0.11
C ALA A 34 -6.33 -3.19 -0.18
N PHE A 35 -7.01 -2.15 0.30
CA PHE A 35 -6.65 -0.75 0.10
C PHE A 35 -6.23 -0.11 1.42
N ALA A 36 -5.25 0.80 1.36
CA ALA A 36 -5.06 1.80 2.40
C ALA A 36 -4.95 3.19 1.76
N LEU A 37 -5.54 4.17 2.44
CA LEU A 37 -5.52 5.57 2.07
C LEU A 37 -4.32 6.24 2.73
N VAL A 38 -3.46 6.88 1.93
CA VAL A 38 -2.20 7.46 2.39
C VAL A 38 -2.14 8.93 2.03
N GLY A 39 -2.13 9.80 3.05
CA GLY A 39 -1.75 11.20 2.86
C GLY A 39 -0.23 11.31 2.83
N CYS A 40 0.36 11.94 1.82
CA CYS A 40 1.81 12.11 1.70
C CYS A 40 2.22 13.58 1.87
N LYS A 41 3.55 13.81 1.96
CA LYS A 41 4.19 15.13 2.15
C LYS A 41 3.83 15.82 3.47
N LEU A 42 3.61 15.03 4.53
CA LEU A 42 3.37 15.56 5.88
C LEU A 42 4.50 16.50 6.37
N ASP A 43 5.72 16.36 5.85
CA ASP A 43 6.83 17.27 6.11
C ASP A 43 6.56 18.70 5.66
N LEU A 44 5.81 18.91 4.57
CA LEU A 44 5.46 20.24 4.09
C LEU A 44 4.54 20.95 5.09
N VAL A 45 3.50 20.27 5.56
CA VAL A 45 2.59 20.78 6.61
C VAL A 45 3.38 21.11 7.88
N LYS A 46 4.29 20.22 8.31
CA LYS A 46 5.15 20.45 9.49
C LYS A 46 6.10 21.64 9.31
N SER A 47 6.50 21.95 8.07
CA SER A 47 7.35 23.10 7.75
C SER A 47 6.57 24.40 7.52
N GLY A 48 5.24 24.38 7.68
CA GLY A 48 4.37 25.57 7.59
C GLY A 48 3.63 25.72 6.26
N ALA A 49 3.64 24.72 5.38
CA ALA A 49 2.76 24.72 4.21
C ALA A 49 1.29 24.63 4.63
N VAL A 50 0.40 25.23 3.84
CA VAL A 50 -1.04 25.17 4.10
C VAL A 50 -1.53 23.75 3.80
N ARG A 51 -2.20 23.14 4.78
CA ARG A 51 -2.95 21.90 4.57
C ARG A 51 -4.21 22.23 3.78
N GLU A 52 -4.37 21.62 2.62
CA GLU A 52 -5.56 21.77 1.79
C GLU A 52 -6.56 20.64 2.01
N VAL A 53 -6.08 19.47 2.43
CA VAL A 53 -6.91 18.30 2.75
C VAL A 53 -7.00 18.15 4.26
N THR A 54 -8.19 18.35 4.82
CA THR A 54 -8.52 18.28 6.25
C THR A 54 -8.51 16.84 6.78
N GLU A 55 -8.28 16.68 8.07
CA GLU A 55 -8.32 15.34 8.68
C GLU A 55 -9.76 14.80 8.74
N GLU A 56 -10.74 15.69 8.90
CA GLU A 56 -12.17 15.36 8.96
C GLU A 56 -12.70 14.78 7.65
N GLU A 57 -12.38 15.38 6.51
CA GLU A 57 -12.87 14.87 5.21
C GLU A 57 -12.25 13.52 4.87
N VAL A 58 -10.96 13.35 5.20
CA VAL A 58 -10.24 12.11 4.95
C VAL A 58 -10.77 11.01 5.84
N LYS A 59 -11.02 11.31 7.11
CA LYS A 59 -11.62 10.38 8.07
C LYS A 59 -13.02 9.96 7.62
N ALA A 60 -13.87 10.91 7.20
CA ALA A 60 -15.20 10.60 6.69
C ALA A 60 -15.14 9.70 5.45
N PHE A 61 -14.22 9.99 4.52
CA PHE A 61 -14.01 9.15 3.33
C PHE A 61 -13.50 7.75 3.70
N ALA A 62 -12.55 7.66 4.61
CA ALA A 62 -11.99 6.40 5.09
C ALA A 62 -13.06 5.53 5.78
N GLU A 63 -13.87 6.11 6.67
CA GLU A 63 -14.98 5.42 7.35
C GLU A 63 -16.06 4.97 6.36
N GLN A 64 -16.42 5.81 5.39
CA GLN A 64 -17.42 5.47 4.37
C GLN A 64 -17.02 4.26 3.52
N HIS A 65 -15.71 4.09 3.29
CA HIS A 65 -15.16 3.06 2.42
C HIS A 65 -14.47 1.91 3.16
N ASP A 66 -14.50 1.92 4.50
CA ASP A 66 -13.82 0.96 5.39
C ASP A 66 -12.32 0.83 5.05
N LEU A 67 -11.66 1.99 4.94
CA LEU A 67 -10.24 2.08 4.58
C LEU A 67 -9.40 2.43 5.80
N TYR A 68 -8.26 1.76 5.93
CA TYR A 68 -7.19 2.24 6.81
C TYR A 68 -6.62 3.55 6.25
N HIS A 69 -6.48 4.57 7.11
CA HIS A 69 -5.86 5.85 6.75
C HIS A 69 -4.61 6.13 7.59
N ILE A 70 -3.57 6.64 6.93
CA ILE A 70 -2.34 7.10 7.57
C ILE A 70 -1.75 8.28 6.80
N GLU A 71 -1.17 9.25 7.50
CA GLU A 71 -0.36 10.32 6.90
C GLU A 71 1.13 10.00 7.00
N THR A 72 1.88 10.29 5.94
CA THR A 72 3.27 9.87 5.75
C THR A 72 4.13 11.01 5.20
N SER A 73 5.44 10.89 5.40
CA SER A 73 6.43 11.68 4.66
C SER A 73 7.47 10.75 4.06
N ALA A 74 7.45 10.61 2.74
CA ALA A 74 8.50 9.93 2.01
C ALA A 74 9.87 10.61 2.18
N ARG A 75 9.90 11.92 2.46
CA ARG A 75 11.13 12.68 2.68
C ARG A 75 11.80 12.35 4.01
N THR A 76 11.02 12.22 5.08
CA THR A 76 11.56 11.93 6.42
C THR A 76 11.48 10.46 6.80
N GLY A 77 10.84 9.62 5.98
CA GLY A 77 10.54 8.22 6.29
C GLY A 77 9.41 8.03 7.31
N LEU A 78 8.75 9.11 7.74
CA LEU A 78 7.73 9.05 8.79
C LEU A 78 6.51 8.26 8.29
N ASN A 79 6.10 7.26 9.06
CA ASN A 79 4.92 6.43 8.85
C ASN A 79 4.94 5.60 7.55
N VAL A 80 6.06 5.58 6.82
CA VAL A 80 6.17 4.86 5.54
C VAL A 80 6.11 3.36 5.79
N GLU A 81 6.89 2.84 6.76
CA GLU A 81 6.91 1.41 7.10
C GLU A 81 5.54 0.94 7.61
N GLU A 82 4.89 1.75 8.44
CA GLU A 82 3.57 1.49 8.99
C GLU A 82 2.50 1.42 7.89
N ALA A 83 2.56 2.31 6.89
CA ALA A 83 1.62 2.31 5.76
C ALA A 83 1.73 1.01 4.93
N PHE A 84 2.96 0.56 4.64
CA PHE A 84 3.17 -0.71 3.95
C PHE A 84 2.75 -1.91 4.83
N SER A 85 3.11 -1.89 6.12
CA SER A 85 2.80 -2.94 7.08
C SER A 85 1.30 -3.13 7.26
N ALA A 86 0.51 -2.05 7.30
CA ALA A 86 -0.94 -2.13 7.41
C ALA A 86 -1.57 -2.87 6.22
N VAL A 87 -1.15 -2.56 4.99
CA VAL A 87 -1.68 -3.22 3.79
C VAL A 87 -1.22 -4.66 3.67
N THR A 88 0.04 -4.95 3.99
CA THR A 88 0.55 -6.34 3.93
C THR A 88 -0.12 -7.21 4.99
N GLN A 89 -0.34 -6.68 6.20
CA GLN A 89 -1.07 -7.38 7.26
C GLN A 89 -2.51 -7.67 6.84
N GLU A 90 -3.20 -6.72 6.20
CA GLU A 90 -4.56 -6.94 5.71
C GLU A 90 -4.61 -8.02 4.61
N VAL A 91 -3.66 -7.99 3.67
CA VAL A 91 -3.53 -9.07 2.66
C VAL A 91 -3.28 -10.42 3.33
N TYR A 92 -2.42 -10.47 4.34
CA TYR A 92 -2.12 -11.69 5.10
C TYR A 92 -3.35 -12.22 5.87
N ASN A 93 -4.12 -11.33 6.48
CA ASN A 93 -5.36 -11.69 7.17
C ASN A 93 -6.37 -12.32 6.21
N ARG A 94 -6.50 -11.78 5.00
CA ARG A 94 -7.39 -12.33 3.95
C ARG A 94 -6.92 -13.67 3.39
N ILE A 95 -5.61 -13.93 3.37
CA ILE A 95 -5.06 -15.26 3.05
C ILE A 95 -5.43 -16.24 4.17
N THR A 96 -5.24 -15.82 5.43
CA THR A 96 -5.49 -16.67 6.61
C THR A 96 -6.98 -16.99 6.80
N SER A 97 -7.87 -16.05 6.48
CA SER A 97 -9.32 -16.25 6.49
C SER A 97 -9.83 -17.12 5.32
N GLY A 98 -8.98 -17.36 4.32
CA GLY A 98 -9.31 -18.14 3.12
C GLY A 98 -10.06 -17.36 2.03
N GLU A 99 -10.23 -16.03 2.19
CA GLU A 99 -10.79 -15.15 1.15
C GLU A 99 -9.85 -15.05 -0.06
N TYR A 100 -8.55 -15.01 0.21
CA TYR A 100 -7.52 -15.09 -0.83
C TYR A 100 -6.95 -16.49 -0.91
N ARG A 101 -7.05 -17.08 -2.11
CA ARG A 101 -6.45 -18.37 -2.44
C ARG A 101 -5.30 -18.18 -3.41
N VAL A 102 -4.27 -18.99 -3.23
CA VAL A 102 -3.18 -19.14 -4.18
C VAL A 102 -3.74 -19.92 -5.36
N GLU A 103 -3.72 -19.32 -6.55
CA GLU A 103 -4.19 -19.91 -7.78
C GLU A 103 -3.08 -19.86 -8.83
N ASP A 104 -2.92 -20.95 -9.58
CA ASP A 104 -1.97 -21.01 -10.69
C ASP A 104 -2.41 -20.05 -11.80
N GLY A 105 -1.55 -19.08 -12.12
CA GLY A 105 -1.80 -18.05 -13.14
C GLY A 105 -2.15 -16.67 -12.60
N TRP A 106 -2.29 -16.48 -11.29
CA TRP A 106 -2.39 -15.15 -10.68
C TRP A 106 -1.13 -14.79 -9.89
N ASP A 107 -0.44 -13.74 -10.35
CA ASP A 107 0.83 -13.31 -9.76
C ASP A 107 0.69 -12.48 -8.47
N GLY A 108 -0.54 -12.16 -8.05
CA GLY A 108 -0.80 -11.32 -6.87
C GLY A 108 -0.48 -11.99 -5.53
N ILE A 109 -0.56 -13.31 -5.45
CA ILE A 109 -0.20 -14.08 -4.25
C ILE A 109 0.47 -15.37 -4.72
N LYS A 110 1.75 -15.53 -4.39
CA LYS A 110 2.52 -16.74 -4.68
C LYS A 110 2.91 -17.39 -3.37
N THR A 111 2.76 -18.72 -3.29
CA THR A 111 3.57 -19.48 -2.34
C THR A 111 5.02 -19.28 -2.77
N GLY A 112 5.84 -18.72 -1.89
CA GLY A 112 7.28 -18.63 -2.17
C GLY A 112 7.85 -20.02 -2.45
N PHE A 113 9.09 -20.09 -2.94
CA PHE A 113 9.79 -21.36 -3.05
C PHE A 113 9.89 -21.98 -1.65
N THR A 114 9.10 -23.01 -1.36
CA THR A 114 9.36 -23.90 -0.23
C THR A 114 10.68 -24.57 -0.51
N ARG A 115 11.78 -24.02 0.04
CA ARG A 115 13.02 -24.80 0.18
C ARG A 115 12.66 -26.00 1.05
N PRO A 116 12.84 -27.25 0.59
CA PRO A 116 12.64 -28.39 1.45
C PRO A 116 13.71 -28.33 2.55
N GLY A 117 13.34 -27.86 3.75
CA GLY A 117 14.11 -28.09 4.98
C GLY A 117 15.01 -26.95 5.51
N ALA A 118 14.57 -25.70 5.61
CA ALA A 118 15.29 -24.73 6.44
C ALA A 118 14.38 -23.70 7.12
N LEU A 119 14.22 -23.86 8.44
CA LEU A 119 13.92 -22.77 9.37
C LEU A 119 15.19 -21.91 9.47
N ASP A 120 15.34 -20.92 8.60
CA ASP A 120 16.32 -19.86 8.80
C ASP A 120 15.84 -18.57 8.11
N PHE A 121 15.39 -17.60 8.92
CA PHE A 121 14.94 -16.28 8.49
C PHE A 121 16.17 -15.36 8.29
N ASN A 122 17.08 -15.74 7.39
CA ASN A 122 18.08 -14.80 6.89
C ASN A 122 17.73 -14.45 5.44
N LEU A 123 17.15 -13.25 5.27
CA LEU A 123 16.95 -12.62 3.98
C LEU A 123 18.34 -12.40 3.37
N VAL A 124 18.68 -13.19 2.35
CA VAL A 124 19.89 -12.97 1.56
C VAL A 124 19.67 -11.70 0.76
N GLU A 125 20.42 -10.64 1.10
CA GLU A 125 20.52 -9.43 0.29
C GLU A 125 20.94 -9.81 -1.13
N ALA A 126 20.22 -9.28 -2.12
CA ALA A 126 20.53 -9.53 -3.53
C ALA A 126 21.83 -8.82 -3.92
N GLU A 127 22.86 -9.59 -4.25
CA GLU A 127 24.08 -9.05 -4.84
C GLU A 127 23.81 -8.53 -6.26
N PRO A 128 24.34 -7.35 -6.64
CA PRO A 128 24.14 -6.79 -7.96
C PRO A 128 24.81 -7.65 -9.04
N ALA A 129 24.05 -8.04 -10.06
CA ALA A 129 24.58 -8.77 -11.21
C ALA A 129 25.65 -7.94 -11.93
N LYS A 130 26.88 -8.48 -11.99
CA LYS A 130 27.98 -7.88 -12.77
C LYS A 130 27.65 -8.00 -14.26
N SER A 131 27.54 -6.86 -14.93
CA SER A 131 27.38 -6.78 -16.38
C SER A 131 28.67 -7.19 -17.08
N SER A 132 28.67 -8.37 -17.68
CA SER A 132 29.66 -8.74 -18.70
C SER A 132 29.16 -8.21 -20.04
N CYS A 133 29.67 -7.07 -20.47
CA CYS A 133 29.47 -6.55 -21.82
C CYS A 133 30.51 -7.22 -22.73
N CYS A 134 30.05 -7.95 -23.74
CA CYS A 134 30.87 -8.43 -24.86
C CYS A 134 30.84 -7.40 -25.99
#